data_AF-A0A3N9TRK5-F1
#
_entry.id   AF-A0A3N9TRK5-F1
#
_cell.length_a   1.000
_cell.length_b   1.000
_cell.length_c   1.000
_cell.angle_alpha   90.00
_cell.angle_beta   90.00
_cell.angle_gamma   90.00
#
_symmetry.space_group_name_H-M   'P 1'
#
loop_
_entity.id
_entity.type
_entity.pdbx_description
1 polymer ?
#
loop_
_entity_poly.entity_id
_entity_poly.type
_entity_poly.pdbx_seq_one_letter_code
_entity_poly.pdbx_strand_id
1 'polypeptide(L)'
;MKFTKKSWGIAILVVICIIAIPAVIFTTNKAKASTAINEKIVAYGIPTDDIIDISELSYDFKSGGYGRIITTKKDMAKWKAYLENPKHEEDNYYITYDKNDKQVRQKKNTNDPQSTDWYYIFHYDRGEVTVNVSVFGNWLDPEDSNMKDFLALPAYSKKIK
;
A
#
# COMPACT_ATOMS: atom_id res chain seq x y z
N MET A 1 25.08 -22.38 41.57
CA MET A 1 24.36 -21.12 41.87
C MET A 1 22.90 -21.45 42.13
N LYS A 2 22.40 -21.34 43.38
CA LYS A 2 20.99 -21.65 43.70
C LYS A 2 20.14 -20.38 43.50
N PHE A 3 19.41 -20.31 42.41
CA PHE A 3 18.44 -19.23 42.17
C PHE A 3 17.30 -19.33 43.20
N THR A 4 17.14 -18.31 44.04
CA THR A 4 16.07 -18.24 45.04
C THR A 4 14.74 -17.93 44.36
N LYS A 5 13.60 -18.33 44.96
CA LYS A 5 12.25 -18.02 44.42
C LYS A 5 12.05 -16.52 44.09
N LYS A 6 12.73 -15.63 44.81
CA LYS A 6 12.73 -14.17 44.58
C LYS A 6 13.43 -13.77 43.27
N SER A 7 14.50 -14.47 42.88
CA SER A 7 15.21 -14.25 41.60
C SER A 7 14.41 -14.71 40.37
N TRP A 8 13.60 -15.76 40.52
CA TRP A 8 12.66 -16.20 39.47
C TRP A 8 11.55 -15.18 39.22
N GLY A 9 11.00 -14.57 40.27
CA GLY A 9 10.00 -13.50 40.13
C GLY A 9 10.53 -12.28 39.37
N ILE A 10 11.77 -11.87 39.63
CA ILE A 10 12.42 -10.76 38.92
C ILE A 10 12.72 -11.14 37.46
N ALA A 11 13.22 -12.36 37.20
CA ALA A 11 13.49 -12.82 35.84
C ALA A 11 12.21 -12.89 34.99
N ILE A 12 11.11 -13.40 35.54
CA ILE A 12 9.80 -13.44 34.86
C ILE A 12 9.30 -12.03 34.55
N LEU A 13 9.40 -11.11 35.51
CA LEU A 13 8.97 -9.73 35.33
C LEU A 13 9.78 -9.01 34.24
N VAL A 14 11.10 -9.22 34.20
CA VAL A 14 11.98 -8.68 33.16
C VAL A 14 11.61 -9.24 31.78
N VAL A 15 11.38 -10.54 31.66
CA VAL A 15 10.95 -11.16 30.39
C VAL A 15 9.59 -10.62 29.93
N ILE A 16 8.63 -10.45 30.83
CA ILE A 16 7.33 -9.85 30.53
C ILE A 16 7.51 -8.40 30.06
N CYS A 17 8.34 -7.59 30.72
CA CYS A 17 8.60 -6.22 30.31
C CYS A 17 9.28 -6.15 28.93
N ILE A 18 10.25 -7.02 28.64
CA ILE A 18 10.95 -7.06 27.35
C ILE A 18 10.00 -7.40 26.20
N ILE A 19 8.94 -8.19 26.42
CA ILE A 19 7.99 -8.56 25.38
C ILE A 19 6.81 -7.57 25.31
N ALA A 20 6.26 -7.18 26.46
CA ALA A 20 5.07 -6.36 26.54
C ALA A 20 5.32 -4.92 26.08
N ILE A 21 6.47 -4.33 26.42
CA ILE A 21 6.77 -2.93 26.05
C ILE A 21 6.86 -2.78 24.51
N PRO A 22 7.65 -3.60 23.78
CA PRO A 22 7.67 -3.54 22.32
C PRO A 22 6.32 -3.83 21.68
N ALA A 23 5.56 -4.78 22.22
CA ALA A 23 4.23 -5.10 21.71
C ALA A 23 3.28 -3.88 21.83
N VAL A 24 3.27 -3.20 22.97
CA VAL A 24 2.46 -1.98 23.18
C VAL A 24 2.93 -0.83 22.28
N ILE A 25 4.24 -0.65 22.09
CA ILE A 25 4.78 0.37 21.18
C ILE A 25 4.35 0.07 19.74
N PHE A 26 4.45 -1.18 19.30
CA PHE A 26 4.09 -1.60 17.95
C PHE A 26 2.59 -1.43 17.69
N THR A 27 1.72 -1.85 18.60
CA THR A 27 0.27 -1.68 18.44
C THR A 27 -0.14 -0.20 18.46
N THR A 28 0.46 0.60 19.34
CA THR A 28 0.23 2.05 19.40
C THR A 28 0.67 2.74 18.11
N ASN A 29 1.85 2.39 17.58
CA ASN A 29 2.35 2.96 16.34
C ASN A 29 1.48 2.54 15.14
N LYS A 30 1.02 1.29 15.10
CA LYS A 30 0.07 0.83 14.08
C LYS A 30 -1.24 1.62 14.13
N ALA A 31 -1.78 1.88 15.33
CA ALA A 31 -3.00 2.67 15.49
C ALA A 31 -2.81 4.13 15.01
N LYS A 32 -1.70 4.76 15.39
CA LYS A 32 -1.34 6.12 14.92
C LYS A 32 -1.22 6.17 13.39
N ALA A 33 -0.51 5.20 12.81
CA ALA A 33 -0.37 5.09 11.36
C ALA A 33 -1.72 4.93 10.67
N SER A 34 -2.60 4.07 11.20
CA SER A 34 -3.95 3.86 10.68
C SER A 34 -4.74 5.18 10.64
N THR A 35 -4.77 5.92 11.75
CA THR A 35 -5.46 7.22 11.83
C THR A 35 -4.88 8.22 10.83
N ALA A 36 -3.55 8.40 10.83
CA ALA A 36 -2.89 9.37 9.95
C ALA A 36 -3.12 9.05 8.46
N ILE A 37 -3.04 7.77 8.08
CA ILE A 37 -3.30 7.33 6.71
C ILE A 37 -4.77 7.58 6.33
N ASN A 38 -5.72 7.26 7.20
CA ASN A 38 -7.14 7.52 6.93
C ASN A 38 -7.43 9.02 6.77
N GLU A 39 -6.85 9.87 7.61
CA GLU A 39 -6.94 11.33 7.46
C GLU A 39 -6.34 11.79 6.13
N LYS A 40 -5.20 11.23 5.72
CA LYS A 40 -4.56 11.54 4.43
C LYS A 40 -5.41 11.10 3.24
N ILE A 41 -6.02 9.92 3.29
CA ILE A 41 -6.95 9.41 2.25
C ILE A 41 -8.13 10.37 2.06
N VAL A 42 -8.74 10.82 3.17
CA VAL A 42 -9.84 11.79 3.15
C VAL A 42 -9.38 13.14 2.59
N ALA A 43 -8.21 13.62 3.01
CA ALA A 43 -7.62 14.86 2.48
C ALA A 43 -7.26 14.76 0.99
N TYR A 44 -6.98 13.55 0.50
CA TYR A 44 -6.77 13.26 -0.93
C TYR A 44 -8.09 13.21 -1.72
N GLY A 45 -9.24 13.24 -1.02
CA GLY A 45 -10.57 13.27 -1.63
C GLY A 45 -11.12 11.91 -2.01
N ILE A 46 -10.55 10.81 -1.48
CA ILE A 46 -11.01 9.45 -1.75
C ILE A 46 -12.13 9.10 -0.76
N PRO A 47 -13.36 8.79 -1.23
CA PRO A 47 -14.47 8.37 -0.38
C PRO A 47 -14.23 7.00 0.24
N THR A 48 -14.56 6.83 1.52
CA THR A 48 -14.35 5.56 2.25
C THR A 48 -15.08 4.37 1.61
N ASP A 49 -16.26 4.60 1.04
CA ASP A 49 -17.06 3.58 0.37
C ASP A 49 -16.54 3.21 -1.02
N ASP A 50 -15.59 3.98 -1.56
CA ASP A 50 -14.92 3.71 -2.83
C ASP A 50 -13.63 2.88 -2.65
N ILE A 51 -13.09 2.81 -1.43
CA ILE A 51 -11.81 2.15 -1.14
C ILE A 51 -11.92 0.63 -1.33
N ILE A 52 -10.92 0.06 -1.99
CA ILE A 52 -10.64 -1.38 -2.02
C ILE A 52 -9.20 -1.58 -1.56
N ASP A 53 -9.01 -2.34 -0.48
CA ASP A 53 -7.68 -2.66 0.02
C ASP A 53 -6.99 -3.71 -0.87
N ILE A 54 -5.82 -3.34 -1.41
CA ILE A 54 -4.90 -4.28 -2.06
C ILE A 54 -3.99 -4.87 -0.99
N SER A 55 -3.47 -4.02 -0.11
CA SER A 55 -2.66 -4.45 1.03
C SER A 55 -3.11 -3.71 2.28
N GLU A 56 -3.55 -4.49 3.27
CA GLU A 56 -3.89 -3.97 4.59
C GLU A 56 -2.69 -3.32 5.28
N LEU A 57 -2.99 -2.48 6.27
CA LEU A 57 -1.97 -1.78 7.06
C LEU A 57 -0.99 -2.77 7.70
N SER A 58 0.26 -2.72 7.24
CA SER A 58 1.36 -3.56 7.71
C SER A 58 2.65 -2.75 7.88
N TYR A 59 3.55 -3.24 8.73
CA TYR A 59 4.85 -2.60 8.91
C TYR A 59 5.82 -3.13 7.86
N ASP A 60 6.45 -2.23 7.10
CA ASP A 60 7.49 -2.59 6.14
C ASP A 60 8.86 -2.39 6.81
N PHE A 61 9.55 -3.51 7.05
CA PHE A 61 10.89 -3.49 7.64
C PHE A 61 11.97 -2.95 6.69
N LYS A 62 11.74 -2.99 5.37
CA LYS A 62 12.72 -2.53 4.38
C LYS A 62 12.73 -1.01 4.27
N SER A 63 11.56 -0.40 4.13
CA SER A 63 11.42 1.07 4.04
C SER A 63 11.36 1.74 5.41
N GLY A 64 10.99 1.00 6.46
CA GLY A 64 10.72 1.55 7.78
C GLY A 64 9.38 2.29 7.80
N GLY A 65 8.49 1.91 8.71
CA GLY A 65 7.17 2.53 8.83
C GLY A 65 6.02 1.62 8.40
N TYR A 66 4.82 2.19 8.34
CA TYR A 66 3.59 1.46 8.03
C TYR A 66 3.06 1.82 6.66
N GLY A 67 2.76 0.81 5.85
CA GLY A 67 2.20 0.96 4.51
C GLY A 67 0.77 0.45 4.43
N ARG A 68 -0.06 1.13 3.63
CA ARG A 68 -1.37 0.65 3.16
C ARG A 68 -1.47 0.92 1.67
N ILE A 69 -1.89 -0.08 0.90
CA ILE A 69 -2.06 0.03 -0.55
C ILE A 69 -3.53 -0.15 -0.88
N ILE A 70 -4.10 0.83 -1.57
CA ILE A 70 -5.52 0.83 -1.94
C ILE A 70 -5.68 1.09 -3.43
N THR A 71 -6.73 0.53 -4.02
CA THR A 71 -7.34 1.06 -5.24
C THR A 71 -8.74 1.57 -4.90
N THR A 72 -9.46 2.07 -5.90
CA THR A 72 -10.84 2.51 -5.73
C THR A 72 -11.76 1.79 -6.70
N LYS A 73 -13.06 1.66 -6.39
CA LYS A 73 -14.02 1.08 -7.35
C LYS A 73 -14.04 1.90 -8.64
N LYS A 74 -13.92 3.23 -8.50
CA LYS A 74 -13.82 4.14 -9.64
C LYS A 74 -12.56 3.91 -10.48
N ASP A 75 -11.41 3.70 -9.85
CA ASP A 75 -10.15 3.38 -10.54
C ASP A 75 -10.21 2.00 -11.21
N MET A 76 -10.78 1.00 -10.56
CA MET A 76 -11.01 -0.32 -11.16
C MET A 76 -11.87 -0.22 -12.42
N ALA A 77 -12.96 0.58 -12.38
CA ALA A 77 -13.80 0.80 -13.54
C ALA A 77 -13.07 1.54 -14.68
N LYS A 78 -12.29 2.58 -14.36
CA LYS A 78 -11.50 3.31 -15.37
C LYS A 78 -10.40 2.44 -15.96
N TRP A 79 -9.67 1.68 -15.13
CA TRP A 79 -8.61 0.77 -15.56
C TRP A 79 -9.15 -0.33 -16.48
N LYS A 80 -10.28 -0.94 -16.10
CA LYS A 80 -10.97 -1.91 -16.95
C LYS A 80 -11.36 -1.31 -18.30
N ALA A 81 -12.02 -0.14 -18.30
CA ALA A 81 -12.43 0.52 -19.53
C ALA A 81 -11.24 0.93 -20.41
N TYR A 82 -10.13 1.35 -19.80
CA TYR A 82 -8.90 1.67 -20.50
C TYR A 82 -8.33 0.41 -21.19
N LEU A 83 -8.16 -0.69 -20.47
CA LEU A 83 -7.55 -1.92 -21.00
C LEU A 83 -8.44 -2.70 -21.98
N GLU A 84 -9.76 -2.58 -21.86
CA GLU A 84 -10.71 -3.21 -22.79
C GLU A 84 -10.91 -2.39 -24.08
N ASN A 85 -10.36 -1.19 -24.16
CA ASN A 85 -10.35 -0.39 -25.38
C ASN A 85 -9.31 -0.96 -26.37
N PRO A 86 -9.69 -1.26 -27.63
CA PRO A 86 -8.75 -1.76 -28.64
C PRO A 86 -7.53 -0.86 -28.89
N LYS A 87 -7.63 0.44 -28.60
CA LYS A 87 -6.49 1.38 -28.69
C LYS A 87 -5.37 1.08 -27.69
N HIS A 88 -5.67 0.34 -26.63
CA HIS A 88 -4.76 0.02 -25.53
C HIS A 88 -4.57 -1.50 -25.38
N GLU A 89 -4.76 -2.26 -26.45
CA GLU A 89 -4.61 -3.72 -26.43
C GLU A 89 -3.22 -4.15 -25.92
N GLU A 90 -2.18 -3.41 -26.29
CA GLU A 90 -0.81 -3.68 -25.82
C GLU A 90 -0.66 -3.53 -24.29
N ASP A 91 -1.35 -2.56 -23.70
CA ASP A 91 -1.32 -2.31 -22.25
C ASP A 91 -2.08 -3.40 -21.45
N ASN A 92 -2.93 -4.21 -22.10
CA ASN A 92 -3.78 -5.25 -21.49
C ASN A 92 -3.05 -6.57 -21.24
N TYR A 93 -1.72 -6.57 -21.32
CA TYR A 93 -0.95 -7.78 -21.07
C TYR A 93 0.30 -7.49 -20.25
N TYR A 94 0.73 -8.48 -19.48
CA TYR A 94 2.07 -8.55 -18.92
C TYR A 94 2.90 -9.57 -19.71
N ILE A 95 4.21 -9.35 -19.74
CA ILE A 95 5.18 -10.36 -20.18
C ILE A 95 5.61 -11.14 -18.95
N THR A 96 5.41 -12.45 -18.97
CA THR A 96 5.90 -13.40 -17.95
C THR A 96 6.67 -14.52 -18.62
N TYR A 97 7.21 -15.45 -17.85
CA TYR A 97 7.97 -16.60 -18.32
C TYR A 97 7.23 -17.88 -17.97
N ASP A 98 7.18 -18.82 -18.91
CA ASP A 98 6.67 -20.16 -18.65
C ASP A 98 7.71 -21.03 -17.91
N LYS A 99 7.35 -22.27 -17.62
CA LYS A 99 8.22 -23.26 -16.94
C LYS A 99 9.50 -23.62 -17.69
N ASN A 100 9.65 -23.20 -18.95
CA ASN A 100 10.82 -23.44 -19.79
C ASN A 100 11.57 -22.12 -20.08
N ASP A 101 11.35 -21.08 -19.26
CA ASP A 101 11.91 -19.73 -19.44
C ASP A 101 11.55 -19.07 -20.78
N LYS A 102 10.45 -19.48 -21.41
CA LYS A 102 9.95 -18.83 -22.63
C LYS A 102 9.03 -17.69 -22.25
N GLN A 103 9.24 -16.52 -22.87
CA GLN A 103 8.34 -15.38 -22.70
C GLN A 103 6.93 -15.73 -23.19
N VAL A 104 5.94 -15.45 -22.35
CA VAL A 104 4.52 -15.59 -22.67
C VAL A 104 3.79 -14.31 -22.29
N ARG A 105 2.81 -13.95 -23.13
CA ARG A 105 1.98 -12.77 -22.95
C ARG A 105 0.72 -13.18 -22.19
N GLN A 106 0.53 -12.65 -20.98
CA GLN A 106 -0.61 -12.97 -20.13
C GLN A 106 -1.55 -11.77 -20.02
N LYS A 107 -2.83 -11.98 -20.33
CA LYS A 107 -3.85 -10.92 -20.25
C LYS A 107 -4.08 -10.50 -18.80
N LYS A 108 -4.20 -9.19 -18.55
CA LYS A 108 -4.45 -8.65 -17.21
C LYS A 108 -5.85 -9.02 -16.73
N ASN A 109 -6.00 -9.35 -15.45
CA ASN A 109 -7.31 -9.62 -14.86
C ASN A 109 -7.96 -8.31 -14.41
N THR A 110 -8.78 -7.71 -15.28
CA THR A 110 -9.42 -6.42 -15.02
C THR A 110 -10.48 -6.42 -13.91
N ASN A 111 -10.84 -7.59 -13.38
CA ASN A 111 -11.85 -7.74 -12.34
C ASN A 111 -11.25 -8.08 -10.97
N ASP A 112 -9.94 -8.27 -10.89
CA ASP A 112 -9.23 -8.57 -9.63
C ASP A 112 -8.47 -7.32 -9.16
N PRO A 113 -8.84 -6.73 -8.00
CA PRO A 113 -8.13 -5.59 -7.43
C PRO A 113 -6.65 -5.86 -7.14
N GLN A 114 -6.26 -7.11 -6.86
CA GLN A 114 -4.86 -7.47 -6.65
C GLN A 114 -4.03 -7.42 -7.93
N SER A 115 -4.71 -7.46 -9.08
CA SER A 115 -4.10 -7.43 -10.41
C SER A 115 -4.09 -6.03 -11.04
N THR A 116 -4.62 -5.00 -10.35
CA THR A 116 -4.65 -3.64 -10.90
C THR A 116 -3.27 -3.00 -10.87
N ASP A 117 -2.96 -2.25 -11.93
CA ASP A 117 -1.78 -1.39 -11.95
C ASP A 117 -2.07 0.03 -11.44
N TRP A 118 -3.34 0.34 -11.12
CA TRP A 118 -3.78 1.68 -10.73
C TRP A 118 -4.15 1.68 -9.26
N TYR A 119 -3.21 2.13 -8.42
CA TYR A 119 -3.36 2.10 -6.97
C TYR A 119 -2.56 3.21 -6.28
N TYR A 120 -2.90 3.47 -5.02
CA TYR A 120 -2.30 4.47 -4.17
C TYR A 120 -1.56 3.79 -3.03
N ILE A 121 -0.35 4.24 -2.76
CA ILE A 121 0.52 3.75 -1.69
C ILE A 121 0.60 4.84 -0.64
N PHE A 122 0.00 4.58 0.52
CA PHE A 122 0.10 5.45 1.68
C PHE A 122 1.15 4.89 2.61
N HIS A 123 2.18 5.68 2.92
CA HIS A 123 3.26 5.27 3.81
C HIS A 123 3.40 6.27 4.95
N TYR A 124 3.28 5.75 6.17
CA TYR A 124 3.46 6.48 7.41
C TYR A 124 4.84 6.21 7.99
N ASP A 125 5.64 7.24 8.13
CA ASP A 125 6.91 7.21 8.88
C ASP A 125 7.03 8.46 9.76
N ARG A 126 7.44 8.26 11.02
CA ARG A 126 7.75 9.32 12.00
C ARG A 126 6.72 10.47 12.12
N GLY A 127 5.44 10.20 11.87
CA GLY A 127 4.37 11.21 12.01
C GLY A 127 3.92 11.83 10.69
N GLU A 128 4.57 11.50 9.58
CA GLU A 128 4.21 11.99 8.24
C GLU A 128 3.62 10.88 7.39
N VAL A 129 2.68 11.24 6.52
CA VAL A 129 2.12 10.33 5.51
C VAL A 129 2.46 10.83 4.12
N THR A 130 3.24 10.03 3.41
CA THR A 130 3.51 10.19 1.98
C THR A 130 2.50 9.41 1.17
N VAL A 131 2.23 9.89 -0.05
CA VAL A 131 1.32 9.24 -1.00
C VAL A 131 2.04 9.11 -2.32
N ASN A 132 2.14 7.88 -2.83
CA ASN A 132 2.58 7.62 -4.19
C ASN A 132 1.43 7.00 -4.97
N VAL A 133 1.44 7.17 -6.28
CA VAL A 133 0.45 6.58 -7.18
C VAL A 133 1.16 5.63 -8.14
N SER A 134 0.65 4.42 -8.30
CA SER A 134 1.10 3.50 -9.33
C SER A 134 0.18 3.59 -10.52
N VAL A 135 0.77 3.70 -11.71
CA VAL A 135 0.06 3.60 -12.99
C VAL A 135 0.91 2.77 -13.94
N PHE A 136 0.39 1.61 -14.36
CA PHE A 136 1.13 0.62 -15.16
C PHE A 136 2.46 0.18 -14.53
N GLY A 137 2.50 0.09 -13.19
CA GLY A 137 3.70 -0.29 -12.44
C GLY A 137 4.73 0.84 -12.27
N ASN A 138 4.48 2.02 -12.83
CA ASN A 138 5.33 3.19 -12.60
C ASN A 138 4.93 3.85 -11.28
N TRP A 139 5.91 4.05 -10.40
CA TRP A 139 5.72 4.75 -9.14
C TRP A 139 5.86 6.25 -9.38
N LEU A 140 4.75 6.96 -9.20
CA LEU A 140 4.61 8.37 -9.51
C LEU A 140 4.45 9.16 -8.22
N ASP A 141 5.27 10.20 -8.09
CA ASP A 141 5.02 11.26 -7.13
C ASP A 141 3.83 12.09 -7.65
N PRO A 142 2.72 12.21 -6.89
CA PRO A 142 1.56 12.98 -7.30
C PRO A 142 1.83 14.48 -7.47
N GLU A 143 2.98 14.98 -7.03
CA GLU A 143 3.42 16.36 -7.20
C GLU A 143 4.36 16.57 -8.40
N ASP A 144 4.78 15.50 -9.09
CA ASP A 144 5.67 15.60 -10.25
C ASP A 144 4.92 16.10 -11.50
N SER A 145 5.23 17.35 -11.87
CA SER A 145 4.64 18.01 -13.04
C SER A 145 5.01 17.37 -14.38
N ASN A 146 6.05 16.52 -14.46
CA ASN A 146 6.44 15.82 -15.68
C ASN A 146 5.59 14.58 -15.95
N MET A 147 4.85 14.10 -14.94
CA MET A 147 4.05 12.87 -15.00
C MET A 147 2.54 13.16 -15.16
N LYS A 148 2.17 14.37 -15.57
CA LYS A 148 0.77 14.83 -15.66
C LYS A 148 -0.14 13.90 -16.45
N ASP A 149 0.34 13.37 -17.57
CA ASP A 149 -0.46 12.49 -18.42
C ASP A 149 -0.81 11.18 -17.70
N PHE A 150 0.16 10.59 -16.98
CA PHE A 150 -0.08 9.41 -16.16
C PHE A 150 -0.94 9.73 -14.93
N LEU A 151 -0.70 10.87 -14.26
CA LEU A 151 -1.47 11.31 -13.10
C LEU A 151 -2.91 11.71 -13.44
N ALA A 152 -3.24 11.90 -14.72
CA ALA A 152 -4.61 12.11 -15.19
C ALA A 152 -5.40 10.79 -15.34
N LEU A 153 -4.72 9.63 -15.38
CA LEU A 153 -5.36 8.33 -15.57
C LEU A 153 -6.13 7.87 -14.32
N PRO A 154 -5.59 7.94 -13.09
CA PRO A 154 -6.35 7.68 -11.87
C PRO A 154 -7.54 8.63 -11.69
N ALA A 155 -8.52 8.20 -10.92
CA ALA A 155 -9.74 8.94 -10.62
C ALA A 155 -9.51 10.05 -9.61
N TYR A 156 -8.52 9.87 -8.73
CA TYR A 156 -8.15 10.81 -7.70
C TYR A 156 -6.69 11.20 -7.92
N SER A 157 -6.45 12.47 -8.19
CA SER A 157 -5.11 13.04 -8.23
C SER A 157 -5.11 14.30 -7.38
N LYS A 158 -4.00 14.53 -6.67
CA LYS A 158 -3.80 15.78 -5.95
C LYS A 158 -3.86 16.90 -6.99
N LYS A 159 -4.86 17.78 -6.89
CA LYS A 159 -4.91 18.96 -7.75
C LYS A 159 -3.70 19.82 -7.41
N ILE A 160 -2.72 19.87 -8.31
CA ILE A 160 -1.65 20.88 -8.26
C ILE A 160 -2.39 22.22 -8.43
N LYS A 161 -2.41 23.02 -7.36
CA LYS A 161 -2.98 24.37 -7.39
C LYS A 161 -2.07 25.31 -8.15
#